data_AF-A0A6C0LAD8-F1
#
_entry.id   AF-A0A6C0LAD8-F1
#
_cell.length_a   1.000
_cell.length_b   1.000
_cell.length_c   1.000
_cell.angle_alpha   90.00
_cell.angle_beta   90.00
_cell.angle_gamma   90.00
#
_symmetry.space_group_name_H-M   'P 1'
#
loop_
_entity.id
_entity.type
_entity.pdbx_description
1 polymer ?
#
loop_
_entity_poly.entity_id
_entity_poly.type
_entity_poly.pdbx_seq_one_letter_code
_entity_poly.pdbx_strand_id
1 'polypeptide(L)'
;MVTIQDNNMINKFISKPETKKYNKTQAENLLNYKDYFKKNLTLKAYKIPELKMIAKHHGLHVTGTKPVLIERIKDIFNKTKCVVKIQTVFRGWLTRLSMKLRGPGLTNRTSCVNDKDFVTMEPLVEIPLANFYSYMDDKKFIYGFDICSLLHFIKQKSKIENPYNREKLGNEITNNIKKLYRFCFIVFPEFKNDNEKLAATAPPPMYQQRVAQHNVNNANINVININNHMNQEQQNRISRLFVNRRNSINQRITDLFMEMDQLGNYTNTNWFNLSASNYIRLYRHLYDIWFLRSQLTRETRHNICPLVSPFTAERNMVLDLDYIKTACVEVFENLIFMGIDDEHRRLGTFHALTALTIVSPGAREAMPWLYESVAGW
;
A
#
# COMPACT_ATOMS: atom_id res chain seq x y z
N MET A 1 -6.73 -76.61 49.45
CA MET A 1 -8.05 -75.95 49.60
C MET A 1 -7.93 -74.60 48.91
N VAL A 2 -8.21 -74.51 47.61
CA VAL A 2 -9.55 -74.28 46.99
C VAL A 2 -9.99 -72.82 47.14
N THR A 3 -9.87 -72.10 46.00
CA THR A 3 -10.63 -70.93 45.47
C THR A 3 -10.63 -69.61 46.25
N ILE A 4 -10.50 -68.45 45.59
CA ILE A 4 -11.56 -67.71 44.86
C ILE A 4 -10.89 -66.83 43.77
N GLN A 5 -11.16 -67.09 42.48
CA GLN A 5 -12.00 -66.27 41.55
C GLN A 5 -11.50 -64.83 41.36
N ASP A 6 -11.01 -64.43 40.19
CA ASP A 6 -11.74 -64.10 38.95
C ASP A 6 -11.53 -62.60 38.70
N ASN A 7 -10.77 -62.25 37.66
CA ASN A 7 -10.99 -61.04 36.84
C ASN A 7 -9.97 -60.98 35.69
N ASN A 8 -9.99 -62.00 34.85
CA ASN A 8 -9.19 -62.05 33.62
C ASN A 8 -10.12 -62.28 32.41
N MET A 9 -11.02 -61.34 32.10
CA MET A 9 -11.88 -61.48 30.89
C MET A 9 -12.51 -60.19 30.33
N ILE A 10 -11.95 -58.99 30.50
CA ILE A 10 -12.36 -57.82 29.67
C ILE A 10 -11.15 -56.95 29.39
N ASN A 11 -10.39 -57.27 28.34
CA ASN A 11 -9.55 -56.33 27.57
C ASN A 11 -9.00 -56.98 26.29
N LYS A 12 -9.84 -57.77 25.61
CA LYS A 12 -9.65 -58.13 24.20
C LYS A 12 -10.53 -57.19 23.39
N PHE A 13 -9.95 -56.53 22.39
CA PHE A 13 -10.57 -55.57 21.45
C PHE A 13 -10.66 -54.11 21.93
N ILE A 14 -9.54 -53.38 21.88
CA ILE A 14 -9.38 -52.10 21.15
C ILE A 14 -7.87 -52.00 20.82
N SER A 15 -7.45 -52.54 19.67
CA SER A 15 -6.18 -52.14 19.06
C SER A 15 -6.45 -50.90 18.21
N LYS A 16 -5.90 -49.76 18.61
CA LYS A 16 -5.93 -48.52 17.81
C LYS A 16 -5.35 -48.82 16.41
N PRO A 17 -5.94 -48.31 15.32
CA PRO A 17 -5.38 -48.53 13.98
C PRO A 17 -4.01 -47.87 13.90
N GLU A 18 -2.99 -48.65 13.53
CA GLU A 18 -1.66 -48.16 13.23
C GLU A 18 -1.74 -47.07 12.15
N THR A 19 -1.30 -45.86 12.50
CA THR A 19 -1.13 -44.78 11.53
C THR A 19 0.09 -45.11 10.67
N LYS A 20 -0.15 -45.64 9.46
CA LYS A 20 0.89 -45.80 8.44
C LYS A 20 1.55 -44.45 8.17
N LYS A 21 2.79 -44.26 8.65
CA LYS A 21 3.67 -43.15 8.24
C LYS A 21 3.87 -43.24 6.72
N TYR A 22 3.39 -42.23 6.01
CA TYR A 22 3.51 -42.14 4.54
C TYR A 22 4.93 -41.75 4.15
N ASN A 23 5.55 -42.55 3.28
CA ASN A 23 6.92 -42.38 2.79
C ASN A 23 7.10 -41.05 2.04
N LYS A 24 8.17 -40.33 2.40
CA LYS A 24 8.55 -38.98 1.92
C LYS A 24 9.00 -38.94 0.44
N THR A 25 9.00 -40.08 -0.26
CA THR A 25 9.70 -40.29 -1.54
C THR A 25 8.84 -40.14 -2.80
N GLN A 26 7.54 -39.79 -2.71
CA GLN A 26 6.67 -39.53 -3.88
C GLN A 26 6.38 -38.03 -4.11
N ALA A 27 7.18 -37.14 -3.52
CA ALA A 27 6.94 -35.69 -3.55
C ALA A 27 7.48 -34.97 -4.81
N GLU A 28 8.32 -35.61 -5.62
CA GLU A 28 9.10 -34.91 -6.66
C GLU A 28 8.43 -34.82 -8.04
N ASN A 29 7.25 -35.41 -8.24
CA ASN A 29 6.48 -35.31 -9.50
C ASN A 29 5.00 -35.01 -9.24
N LEU A 30 4.69 -34.00 -8.42
CA LEU A 30 3.30 -33.57 -8.27
C LEU A 30 2.86 -32.70 -9.45
N LEU A 31 1.66 -32.99 -9.97
CA LEU A 31 1.10 -32.37 -11.16
C LEU A 31 1.03 -30.83 -11.02
N ASN A 32 1.64 -30.12 -11.97
CA ASN A 32 1.55 -28.65 -12.09
C ASN A 32 0.66 -28.24 -13.29
N TYR A 33 0.21 -26.98 -13.32
CA TYR A 33 -0.59 -26.42 -14.41
C TYR A 33 0.10 -26.60 -15.77
N LYS A 34 1.43 -26.46 -15.84
CA LYS A 34 2.22 -26.63 -17.07
C LYS A 34 2.02 -28.05 -17.64
N ASP A 35 2.23 -29.07 -16.82
CA ASP A 35 2.08 -30.46 -17.23
C ASP A 35 0.63 -30.80 -17.56
N TYR A 36 -0.31 -30.29 -16.76
CA TYR A 36 -1.75 -30.48 -16.99
C TYR A 36 -2.18 -30.01 -18.39
N PHE A 37 -1.80 -28.80 -18.79
CA PHE A 37 -2.14 -28.28 -20.13
C PHE A 37 -1.26 -28.84 -21.24
N LYS A 38 0.04 -29.11 -21.00
CA LYS A 38 0.96 -29.62 -22.03
C LYS A 38 0.64 -31.08 -22.41
N LYS A 39 0.31 -31.92 -21.42
CA LYS A 39 0.04 -33.36 -21.60
C LYS A 39 -1.45 -33.68 -21.76
N ASN A 40 -2.32 -32.65 -21.82
CA ASN A 40 -3.77 -32.76 -21.91
C ASN A 40 -4.39 -33.79 -20.93
N LEU A 41 -3.97 -33.72 -19.66
CA LEU A 41 -4.30 -34.75 -18.67
C LEU A 41 -5.75 -34.67 -18.20
N THR A 42 -6.39 -35.82 -18.03
CA THR A 42 -7.76 -35.90 -17.53
C THR A 42 -7.79 -36.21 -16.04
N LEU A 43 -8.14 -35.22 -15.21
CA LEU A 43 -8.20 -35.37 -13.74
C LEU A 43 -9.23 -36.42 -13.25
N LYS A 44 -10.18 -36.83 -14.10
CA LYS A 44 -11.11 -37.93 -13.78
C LYS A 44 -10.39 -39.28 -13.61
N ALA A 45 -9.25 -39.48 -14.27
CA ALA A 45 -8.47 -40.71 -14.21
C ALA A 45 -7.77 -40.91 -12.86
N TYR A 46 -7.54 -39.84 -12.10
CA TYR A 46 -6.81 -39.88 -10.83
C TYR A 46 -7.68 -40.43 -9.68
N LYS A 47 -7.03 -41.13 -8.75
CA LYS A 47 -7.66 -41.62 -7.51
C LYS A 47 -7.81 -40.47 -6.50
N ILE A 48 -8.77 -40.59 -5.58
CA ILE A 48 -9.03 -39.57 -4.55
C ILE A 48 -7.78 -39.22 -3.72
N PRO A 49 -6.93 -40.19 -3.28
CA PRO A 49 -5.71 -39.87 -2.55
C PRO A 49 -4.74 -39.00 -3.37
N GLU A 50 -4.58 -39.29 -4.66
CA GLU A 50 -3.72 -38.51 -5.57
C GLU A 50 -4.26 -37.09 -5.75
N LEU A 51 -5.58 -36.94 -5.93
CA LEU A 51 -6.22 -35.62 -6.02
C LEU A 51 -6.05 -34.80 -4.74
N LYS A 52 -6.12 -35.42 -3.56
CA LYS A 52 -5.86 -34.75 -2.28
C LYS A 52 -4.41 -34.31 -2.15
N MET A 53 -3.46 -35.12 -2.64
CA MET A 53 -2.04 -34.75 -2.68
C MET A 53 -1.80 -33.53 -3.58
N ILE A 54 -2.37 -33.54 -4.80
CA ILE A 54 -2.28 -32.41 -5.73
C ILE A 54 -2.92 -31.16 -5.12
N ALA A 55 -4.13 -31.27 -4.57
CA ALA A 55 -4.80 -30.16 -3.91
C ALA A 55 -3.95 -29.57 -2.76
N LYS A 56 -3.37 -30.42 -1.90
CA LYS A 56 -2.51 -29.99 -0.79
C LYS A 56 -1.27 -29.25 -1.27
N HIS A 57 -0.62 -29.73 -2.32
CA HIS A 57 0.57 -29.10 -2.90
C HIS A 57 0.32 -27.69 -3.43
N HIS A 58 -0.88 -27.46 -3.99
CA HIS A 58 -1.30 -26.14 -4.48
C HIS A 58 -2.02 -25.31 -3.41
N GLY A 59 -1.93 -25.70 -2.13
CA GLY A 59 -2.53 -24.97 -1.01
C GLY A 59 -4.07 -24.95 -1.01
N LEU A 60 -4.71 -25.91 -1.67
CA LEU A 60 -6.17 -26.01 -1.76
C LEU A 60 -6.77 -26.85 -0.63
N HIS A 61 -8.04 -26.59 -0.32
CA HIS A 61 -8.80 -27.39 0.64
C HIS A 61 -9.04 -28.82 0.13
N VAL A 62 -8.68 -29.82 0.96
CA VAL A 62 -8.59 -31.25 0.57
C VAL A 62 -9.82 -32.11 0.88
N THR A 63 -10.87 -31.55 1.50
CA THR A 63 -12.11 -32.30 1.79
C THR A 63 -13.11 -32.22 0.65
N GLY A 64 -14.07 -33.17 0.61
CA GLY A 64 -15.15 -33.21 -0.37
C GLY A 64 -15.12 -34.45 -1.28
N THR A 65 -16.10 -34.51 -2.18
CA THR A 65 -16.24 -35.59 -3.17
C THR A 65 -15.22 -35.43 -4.30
N LYS A 66 -14.99 -36.50 -5.07
CA LYS A 66 -14.06 -36.50 -6.21
C LYS A 66 -14.32 -35.36 -7.21
N PRO A 67 -15.58 -35.06 -7.62
CA PRO A 67 -15.86 -33.94 -8.52
C PRO A 67 -15.42 -32.58 -7.97
N VAL A 68 -15.67 -32.32 -6.68
CA VAL A 68 -15.32 -31.05 -6.02
C VAL A 68 -13.81 -30.83 -5.98
N LEU A 69 -13.03 -31.88 -5.69
CA LEU A 69 -11.57 -31.80 -5.74
C LEU A 69 -11.06 -31.51 -7.15
N ILE A 70 -11.63 -32.17 -8.16
CA ILE A 70 -11.29 -31.94 -9.57
C ILE A 70 -11.58 -30.49 -9.96
N GLU A 71 -12.74 -29.96 -9.59
CA GLU A 71 -13.14 -28.59 -9.91
C GLU A 71 -12.18 -27.56 -9.32
N ARG A 72 -11.84 -27.66 -8.03
CA ARG A 72 -10.89 -26.75 -7.37
C ARG A 72 -9.50 -26.78 -8.04
N ILE A 73 -9.01 -27.98 -8.37
CA ILE A 73 -7.71 -28.14 -9.04
C ILE A 73 -7.75 -27.53 -10.45
N LYS A 74 -8.84 -27.74 -11.21
CA LYS A 74 -9.00 -27.13 -12.53
C LYS A 74 -9.04 -25.61 -12.44
N ASP A 75 -9.78 -25.08 -11.47
CA ASP A 75 -9.93 -23.64 -11.26
C ASP A 75 -8.56 -22.99 -10.97
N ILE A 76 -7.78 -23.52 -10.03
CA ILE A 76 -6.45 -22.95 -9.76
C ILE A 76 -5.53 -23.07 -10.98
N PHE A 77 -5.53 -24.18 -11.72
CA PHE A 77 -4.69 -24.32 -12.92
C PHE A 77 -5.07 -23.33 -14.01
N ASN A 78 -6.37 -23.11 -14.24
CA ASN A 78 -6.85 -22.10 -15.17
C ASN A 78 -6.45 -20.69 -14.73
N LYS A 79 -6.65 -20.35 -13.45
CA LYS A 79 -6.24 -19.07 -12.87
C LYS A 79 -4.74 -18.85 -12.99
N THR A 80 -3.92 -19.83 -12.63
CA THR A 80 -2.45 -19.76 -12.76
C THR A 80 -2.03 -19.54 -14.21
N LYS A 81 -2.64 -20.23 -15.18
CA LYS A 81 -2.38 -20.00 -16.61
C LYS A 81 -2.65 -18.56 -17.03
N CYS A 82 -3.78 -17.98 -16.59
CA CYS A 82 -4.12 -16.58 -16.85
C CYS A 82 -3.14 -15.61 -16.20
N VAL A 83 -2.81 -15.83 -14.91
CA VAL A 83 -1.84 -15.00 -14.17
C VAL A 83 -0.47 -15.02 -14.85
N VAL A 84 0.02 -16.18 -15.28
CA VAL A 84 1.31 -16.30 -15.98
C VAL A 84 1.30 -15.51 -17.30
N LYS A 85 0.18 -15.50 -18.05
CA LYS A 85 0.04 -14.66 -19.25
C LYS A 85 0.14 -13.18 -18.91
N ILE A 86 -0.61 -12.71 -17.91
CA ILE A 86 -0.57 -11.31 -17.45
C ILE A 86 0.85 -10.91 -17.03
N GLN A 87 1.50 -11.74 -16.21
CA GLN A 87 2.87 -11.49 -15.78
C GLN A 87 3.85 -11.43 -16.96
N THR A 88 3.67 -12.26 -17.98
CA THR A 88 4.53 -12.25 -19.18
C THR A 88 4.39 -10.94 -19.95
N VAL A 89 3.15 -10.48 -20.17
CA VAL A 89 2.87 -9.19 -20.81
C VAL A 89 3.48 -8.04 -20.00
N PHE A 90 3.31 -8.06 -18.68
CA PHE A 90 3.84 -7.05 -17.77
C PHE A 90 5.38 -7.01 -17.76
N ARG A 91 6.06 -8.16 -17.66
CA ARG A 91 7.53 -8.23 -17.73
C ARG A 91 8.06 -7.67 -19.06
N GLY A 92 7.37 -7.98 -20.17
CA GLY A 92 7.71 -7.42 -21.47
C GLY A 92 7.52 -5.91 -21.54
N TRP A 93 6.41 -5.40 -21.00
CA TRP A 93 6.16 -3.96 -20.92
C TRP A 93 7.24 -3.25 -20.08
N LEU A 94 7.60 -3.82 -18.92
CA LEU A 94 8.62 -3.27 -18.04
C LEU A 94 9.99 -3.18 -18.73
N THR A 95 10.38 -4.24 -19.45
CA THR A 95 11.64 -4.28 -20.20
C THR A 95 11.66 -3.21 -21.29
N ARG A 96 10.59 -3.09 -22.09
CA ARG A 96 10.48 -2.06 -23.14
C ARG A 96 10.49 -0.65 -22.56
N LEU A 97 9.81 -0.44 -21.44
CA LEU A 97 9.81 0.84 -20.74
C LEU A 97 11.20 1.19 -20.21
N SER A 98 11.93 0.22 -19.64
CA SER A 98 13.32 0.43 -19.21
C SER A 98 14.19 0.86 -20.39
N MET A 99 14.10 0.19 -21.55
CA MET A 99 14.86 0.62 -22.74
C MET A 99 14.47 2.02 -23.21
N LYS A 100 13.17 2.35 -23.23
CA LYS A 100 12.70 3.70 -23.60
C LYS A 100 13.24 4.77 -22.67
N LEU A 101 13.27 4.52 -21.37
CA LEU A 101 13.74 5.48 -20.36
C LEU A 101 15.25 5.76 -20.42
N ARG A 102 16.05 4.90 -21.07
CA ARG A 102 17.49 5.15 -21.27
C ARG A 102 17.79 6.26 -22.28
N GLY A 103 16.79 6.71 -23.02
CA GLY A 103 16.88 7.87 -23.89
C GLY A 103 17.55 7.62 -25.24
N PRO A 104 17.74 8.70 -26.03
CA PRO A 104 18.05 8.62 -27.46
C PRO A 104 19.47 8.13 -27.76
N GLY A 105 20.42 8.28 -26.83
CA GLY A 105 21.78 7.77 -26.97
C GLY A 105 21.91 6.25 -26.82
N LEU A 106 20.82 5.54 -26.47
CA LEU A 106 20.87 4.08 -26.27
C LEU A 106 21.18 3.33 -27.57
N THR A 107 20.53 3.72 -28.67
CA THR A 107 20.68 3.04 -29.97
C THR A 107 22.03 3.34 -30.60
N ASN A 108 22.52 4.57 -30.42
CA ASN A 108 23.84 4.98 -30.85
C ASN A 108 24.51 5.88 -29.82
N ARG A 109 25.47 5.33 -29.08
CA ARG A 109 26.17 6.06 -28.02
C ARG A 109 27.11 7.15 -28.54
N THR A 110 27.55 7.06 -29.78
CA THR A 110 28.39 8.10 -30.40
C THR A 110 27.59 9.33 -30.82
N SER A 111 26.25 9.29 -30.72
CA SER A 111 25.40 10.48 -30.92
C SER A 111 25.43 11.44 -29.72
N CYS A 112 25.97 10.99 -28.58
CA CYS A 112 26.19 11.84 -27.42
C CYS A 112 27.32 12.84 -27.70
N VAL A 113 27.17 14.06 -27.20
CA VAL A 113 28.18 15.12 -27.32
C VAL A 113 29.41 14.82 -26.47
N ASN A 114 29.21 14.17 -25.32
CA ASN A 114 30.29 13.70 -24.48
C ASN A 114 30.70 12.26 -24.86
N ASP A 115 31.99 11.97 -24.75
CA ASP A 115 32.62 10.69 -25.08
C ASP A 115 32.73 9.74 -23.88
N LYS A 116 32.80 10.29 -22.66
CA LYS A 116 33.00 9.57 -21.40
C LYS A 116 31.97 9.94 -20.33
N ASP A 117 31.88 9.15 -19.27
CA ASP A 117 31.16 9.52 -18.05
C ASP A 117 31.95 10.56 -17.23
N PHE A 118 31.24 11.45 -16.54
CA PHE A 118 31.85 12.56 -15.81
C PHE A 118 32.43 12.18 -14.44
N VAL A 119 32.08 11.00 -13.90
CA VAL A 119 32.62 10.49 -12.63
C VAL A 119 33.55 9.34 -12.87
N THR A 120 33.10 8.28 -13.55
CA THR A 120 33.92 7.08 -13.76
C THR A 120 35.00 7.31 -14.81
N MET A 121 34.85 8.33 -15.67
CA MET A 121 35.72 8.61 -16.82
C MET A 121 35.76 7.46 -17.84
N GLU A 122 34.84 6.49 -17.72
CA GLU A 122 34.72 5.39 -18.65
C GLU A 122 34.12 5.89 -19.98
N PRO A 123 34.65 5.46 -21.13
CA PRO A 123 34.03 5.72 -22.42
C PRO A 123 32.57 5.27 -22.44
N LEU A 124 31.69 6.08 -23.03
CA LEU A 124 30.26 5.77 -23.08
C LEU A 124 30.00 4.41 -23.73
N VAL A 125 30.83 3.97 -24.67
CA VAL A 125 30.71 2.69 -25.38
C VAL A 125 30.96 1.49 -24.45
N GLU A 126 31.75 1.67 -23.39
CA GLU A 126 32.12 0.61 -22.44
C GLU A 126 31.11 0.46 -21.29
N ILE A 127 30.30 1.50 -21.02
CA ILE A 127 29.30 1.47 -19.94
C ILE A 127 28.30 0.31 -20.16
N PRO A 128 28.06 -0.58 -19.18
CA PRO A 128 27.10 -1.67 -19.33
C PRO A 128 25.70 -1.17 -19.68
N LEU A 129 24.94 -1.95 -20.47
CA LEU A 129 23.56 -1.61 -20.82
C LEU A 129 22.71 -1.32 -19.57
N ALA A 130 22.90 -2.07 -18.50
CA ALA A 130 22.19 -1.90 -17.24
C ALA A 130 22.37 -0.49 -16.64
N ASN A 131 23.55 0.10 -16.83
CA ASN A 131 23.96 1.37 -16.23
C ASN A 131 23.81 2.57 -17.18
N PHE A 132 23.75 2.35 -18.49
CA PHE A 132 23.71 3.45 -19.45
C PHE A 132 22.41 4.27 -19.38
N TYR A 133 22.52 5.59 -19.33
CA TYR A 133 21.42 6.54 -19.46
C TYR A 133 21.81 7.69 -20.38
N SER A 134 20.84 8.25 -21.09
CA SER A 134 21.01 9.44 -21.90
C SER A 134 19.76 10.31 -21.89
N TYR A 135 19.93 11.60 -22.16
CA TYR A 135 18.82 12.51 -22.40
C TYR A 135 19.20 13.55 -23.45
N MET A 136 18.20 14.17 -24.06
CA MET A 136 18.38 15.27 -25.00
C MET A 136 17.92 16.57 -24.33
N ASP A 137 18.73 17.62 -24.41
CA ASP A 137 18.39 18.95 -23.91
C ASP A 137 17.48 19.73 -24.88
N ASP A 138 17.07 20.94 -24.47
CA ASP A 138 16.23 21.83 -25.28
C ASP A 138 16.96 22.32 -26.55
N LYS A 139 18.29 22.28 -26.55
CA LYS A 139 19.17 22.62 -27.68
C LYS A 139 19.43 21.44 -28.61
N LYS A 140 18.76 20.29 -28.37
CA LYS A 140 18.89 19.04 -29.14
C LYS A 140 20.25 18.35 -29.03
N PHE A 141 21.06 18.69 -28.03
CA PHE A 141 22.26 17.94 -27.70
C PHE A 141 21.91 16.72 -26.84
N ILE A 142 22.50 15.58 -27.20
CA ILE A 142 22.33 14.33 -26.44
C ILE A 142 23.52 14.17 -25.51
N TYR A 143 23.26 13.87 -24.24
CA TYR A 143 24.30 13.56 -23.26
C TYR A 143 24.10 12.15 -22.72
N GLY A 144 25.19 11.39 -22.63
CA GLY A 144 25.22 10.04 -22.09
C GLY A 144 25.92 9.98 -20.74
N PHE A 145 25.50 9.07 -19.87
CA PHE A 145 25.98 8.95 -18.50
C PHE A 145 25.92 7.50 -18.02
N ASP A 146 26.76 7.18 -17.04
CA ASP A 146 26.43 6.11 -16.10
C ASP A 146 25.32 6.63 -15.15
N ILE A 147 24.22 5.87 -15.06
CA ILE A 147 23.05 6.25 -14.27
C ILE A 147 23.37 6.34 -12.77
N CYS A 148 24.31 5.54 -12.27
CA CYS A 148 24.75 5.56 -10.89
C CYS A 148 25.56 6.83 -10.61
N SER A 149 26.49 7.20 -11.50
CA SER A 149 27.22 8.47 -11.46
C SER A 149 26.26 9.66 -11.41
N LEU A 150 25.31 9.69 -12.36
CA LEU A 150 24.33 10.78 -12.48
C LEU A 150 23.42 10.87 -11.25
N LEU A 151 22.95 9.74 -10.73
CA LEU A 151 22.09 9.69 -9.55
C LEU A 151 22.84 10.13 -8.28
N HIS A 152 24.11 9.76 -8.14
CA HIS A 152 24.96 10.19 -7.04
C HIS A 152 25.17 11.71 -7.08
N PHE A 153 25.45 12.26 -8.26
CA PHE A 153 25.59 13.70 -8.48
C PHE A 153 24.32 14.48 -8.12
N ILE A 154 23.16 14.00 -8.58
CA ILE A 154 21.84 14.61 -8.27
C ILE A 154 21.55 14.59 -6.76
N LYS A 155 22.00 13.57 -6.02
CA LYS A 155 21.76 13.47 -4.57
C LYS A 155 22.63 14.44 -3.77
N GLN A 156 23.86 14.72 -4.20
CA GLN A 156 24.79 15.55 -3.44
C GLN A 156 24.61 17.05 -3.67
N LYS A 157 24.18 17.45 -4.87
CA LYS A 157 24.10 18.85 -5.27
C LYS A 157 22.76 19.45 -4.85
N SER A 158 22.79 20.68 -4.33
CA SER A 158 21.59 21.48 -4.07
C SER A 158 20.89 21.94 -5.36
N LYS A 159 21.66 22.09 -6.45
CA LYS A 159 21.16 22.40 -7.79
C LYS A 159 21.28 21.17 -8.70
N ILE A 160 20.14 20.75 -9.26
CA ILE A 160 20.07 19.62 -10.19
C ILE A 160 20.36 20.16 -11.60
N GLU A 161 21.60 20.00 -12.05
CA GLU A 161 22.11 20.52 -13.32
C GLU A 161 22.85 19.40 -14.08
N ASN A 162 23.06 19.57 -15.38
CA ASN A 162 23.93 18.67 -16.15
C ASN A 162 25.41 18.99 -15.85
N PRO A 163 26.25 17.98 -15.53
CA PRO A 163 27.67 18.16 -15.23
C PRO A 163 28.49 18.88 -16.30
N TYR A 164 28.11 18.77 -17.58
CA TYR A 164 28.88 19.29 -18.72
C TYR A 164 28.56 20.75 -19.04
N ASN A 165 27.27 21.10 -19.09
CA ASN A 165 26.82 22.42 -19.55
C ASN A 165 26.18 23.29 -18.44
N ARG A 166 26.00 22.73 -17.23
CA ARG A 166 25.39 23.38 -16.05
C ARG A 166 23.94 23.83 -16.26
N GLU A 167 23.28 23.36 -17.31
CA GLU A 167 21.86 23.64 -17.51
C GLU A 167 21.02 22.82 -16.54
N LYS A 168 19.91 23.41 -16.08
CA LYS A 168 19.03 22.78 -15.10
C LYS A 168 18.38 21.53 -15.69
N LEU A 169 18.46 20.42 -14.96
CA LEU A 169 17.73 19.21 -15.32
C LEU A 169 16.27 19.32 -14.89
N GLY A 170 15.35 19.13 -15.82
CA GLY A 170 13.92 19.15 -15.54
C GLY A 170 13.48 18.09 -14.53
N ASN A 171 12.35 18.35 -13.86
CA ASN A 171 11.74 17.41 -12.91
C ASN A 171 11.38 16.08 -13.58
N GLU A 172 10.93 16.12 -14.83
CA GLU A 172 10.60 14.92 -15.60
C GLU A 172 11.83 14.04 -15.84
N ILE A 173 12.93 14.62 -16.30
CA ILE A 173 14.21 13.95 -16.52
C ILE A 173 14.68 13.28 -15.21
N THR A 174 14.67 14.04 -14.12
CA THR A 174 15.05 13.54 -12.79
C THR A 174 14.17 12.38 -12.33
N ASN A 175 12.86 12.46 -12.57
CA ASN A 175 11.92 11.39 -12.26
C ASN A 175 12.13 10.15 -13.14
N ASN A 176 12.47 10.34 -14.42
CA ASN A 176 12.76 9.27 -15.35
C ASN A 176 14.05 8.53 -14.97
N ILE A 177 15.10 9.24 -14.55
CA ILE A 177 16.33 8.66 -13.99
C ILE A 177 16.00 7.78 -12.78
N LYS A 178 15.25 8.30 -11.81
CA LYS A 178 14.84 7.54 -10.61
C LYS A 178 13.98 6.32 -10.95
N LYS A 179 13.06 6.45 -11.92
CA LYS A 179 12.22 5.33 -12.40
C LYS A 179 13.07 4.26 -13.07
N LEU A 180 13.95 4.64 -13.99
CA LEU A 180 14.84 3.72 -14.69
C LEU A 180 15.72 2.96 -13.70
N TYR A 181 16.36 3.67 -12.76
CA TYR A 181 17.18 3.05 -11.71
C TYR A 181 16.42 1.96 -10.95
N ARG A 182 15.17 2.24 -10.54
CA ARG A 182 14.31 1.26 -9.87
C ARG A 182 13.95 0.07 -10.76
N PHE A 183 13.73 0.30 -12.06
CA PHE A 183 13.46 -0.79 -13.00
C PHE A 183 14.69 -1.65 -13.26
N CYS A 184 15.90 -1.08 -13.20
CA CYS A 184 17.12 -1.86 -13.36
C CYS A 184 17.23 -2.98 -12.31
N PHE A 185 16.83 -2.74 -11.06
CA PHE A 185 16.77 -3.76 -10.00
C PHE A 185 15.83 -4.94 -10.29
N ILE A 186 14.88 -4.78 -11.21
CA ILE A 186 13.90 -5.80 -11.57
C ILE A 186 14.32 -6.51 -12.86
N VAL A 187 14.85 -5.75 -13.82
CA VAL A 187 15.16 -6.23 -15.17
C VAL A 187 16.55 -6.86 -15.26
N PHE A 188 17.54 -6.35 -14.52
CA PHE A 188 18.95 -6.74 -14.59
C PHE A 188 19.42 -7.32 -13.24
N PRO A 189 19.59 -8.65 -13.12
CA PRO A 189 20.06 -9.28 -11.89
C PRO A 189 21.44 -8.80 -11.43
N GLU A 190 22.37 -8.59 -12.36
CA GLU A 190 23.72 -8.05 -12.12
C GLU A 190 23.66 -6.67 -11.48
N PHE A 191 22.82 -5.77 -12.03
CA PHE A 191 22.63 -4.43 -11.49
C PHE A 191 22.18 -4.45 -10.02
N LYS A 192 21.32 -5.40 -9.66
CA LYS A 192 20.84 -5.55 -8.28
C LYS A 192 21.94 -5.99 -7.31
N ASN A 193 22.92 -6.75 -7.78
CA ASN A 193 24.03 -7.22 -6.93
C ASN A 193 25.04 -6.10 -6.70
N ASP A 194 25.26 -5.26 -7.71
CA ASP A 194 26.31 -4.24 -7.71
C ASP A 194 25.87 -2.90 -7.15
N ASN A 195 24.56 -2.69 -6.96
CA ASN A 195 23.99 -1.40 -6.58
C ASN A 195 23.08 -1.47 -5.37
N GLU A 196 23.12 -0.41 -4.56
CA GLU A 196 22.18 -0.22 -3.46
C GLU A 196 20.86 0.37 -3.95
N LYS A 197 19.74 -0.14 -3.43
CA LYS A 197 18.46 0.47 -3.74
C LYS A 197 18.50 1.93 -3.31
N LEU A 198 17.88 2.80 -4.10
CA LEU A 198 17.56 4.15 -3.66
C LEU A 198 16.93 4.02 -2.28
N ALA A 199 17.58 4.60 -1.26
CA ALA A 199 16.97 4.80 0.02
C ALA A 199 15.58 5.34 -0.28
N ALA A 200 14.54 4.67 0.22
CA ALA A 200 13.26 5.34 0.33
C ALA A 200 13.62 6.66 0.99
N THR A 201 13.36 7.80 0.32
CA THR A 201 13.38 9.08 1.00
C THR A 201 12.66 8.78 2.29
N ALA A 202 13.37 8.85 3.43
CA ALA A 202 12.71 8.76 4.70
C ALA A 202 11.53 9.71 4.53
N PRO A 203 10.27 9.23 4.68
CA PRO A 203 9.14 10.13 4.56
C PRO A 203 9.53 11.37 5.39
N PRO A 204 9.48 12.58 4.81
CA PRO A 204 10.00 13.80 5.44
C PRO A 204 9.56 13.76 6.90
N PRO A 205 10.45 13.85 7.91
CA PRO A 205 10.30 13.23 9.23
C PRO A 205 8.83 13.16 9.69
N MET A 206 8.16 12.11 9.23
CA MET A 206 6.75 11.86 9.41
C MET A 206 6.67 10.37 9.54
N TYR A 207 6.46 9.96 10.80
CA TYR A 207 6.07 8.63 11.21
C TYR A 207 6.88 7.54 10.51
N GLN A 208 7.94 7.08 11.19
CA GLN A 208 8.16 5.64 11.23
C GLN A 208 6.82 5.01 11.62
N GLN A 209 6.01 4.62 10.63
CA GLN A 209 4.99 3.62 10.80
C GLN A 209 5.77 2.39 11.24
N ARG A 210 5.92 2.24 12.56
CA ARG A 210 5.81 0.92 13.13
C ARG A 210 4.55 0.38 12.51
N VAL A 211 4.69 -0.62 11.65
CA VAL A 211 3.63 -1.56 11.38
C VAL A 211 3.39 -2.21 12.73
N ALA A 212 2.66 -1.52 13.61
CA ALA A 212 1.93 -2.18 14.66
C ALA A 212 1.00 -3.08 13.85
N GLN A 213 1.38 -4.35 13.75
CA GLN A 213 0.41 -5.42 13.64
C GLN A 213 -0.69 -5.01 14.62
N HIS A 214 -1.82 -4.53 14.08
CA HIS A 214 -2.98 -4.20 14.88
C HIS A 214 -3.54 -5.55 15.33
N ASN A 215 -2.86 -6.14 16.31
CA ASN A 215 -3.56 -6.92 17.31
C ASN A 215 -4.54 -5.94 17.93
N VAL A 216 -5.82 -6.13 17.62
CA VAL A 216 -6.97 -5.37 18.13
C VAL A 216 -6.94 -5.25 19.67
N ASN A 217 -6.13 -6.08 20.33
CA ASN A 217 -5.92 -6.07 21.78
C ASN A 217 -4.96 -4.96 22.29
N ASN A 218 -4.16 -4.31 21.45
CA ASN A 218 -3.20 -3.25 21.87
C ASN A 218 -3.74 -1.82 21.77
N ALA A 219 -4.91 -1.59 21.16
CA ALA A 219 -5.57 -0.28 21.20
C ALA A 219 -5.96 0.12 22.63
N ASN A 220 -6.27 -0.86 23.49
CA ASN A 220 -6.57 -0.61 24.89
C ASN A 220 -5.33 -0.22 25.73
N ILE A 221 -4.12 -0.65 25.35
CA ILE A 221 -2.90 -0.40 26.15
C ILE A 221 -2.37 1.04 25.97
N ASN A 222 -2.52 1.63 24.77
CA ASN A 222 -2.09 3.01 24.52
C ASN A 222 -3.11 4.06 25.00
N VAL A 223 -4.40 3.73 25.06
CA VAL A 223 -5.43 4.64 25.62
C VAL A 223 -5.25 4.81 27.13
N ILE A 224 -4.82 3.76 27.85
CA ILE A 224 -4.64 3.78 29.30
C ILE A 224 -3.46 4.68 29.73
N ASN A 225 -2.37 4.74 28.97
CA ASN A 225 -1.19 5.54 29.33
C ASN A 225 -1.27 7.03 28.95
N ILE A 226 -2.13 7.43 27.99
CA ILE A 226 -2.30 8.84 27.60
C ILE A 226 -3.29 9.58 28.53
N ASN A 227 -4.16 8.84 29.23
CA ASN A 227 -5.12 9.41 30.17
C ASN A 227 -4.47 10.25 31.28
N ASN A 228 -3.19 10.03 31.62
CA ASN A 228 -2.52 10.72 32.73
C ASN A 228 -2.18 12.20 32.48
N HIS A 229 -2.27 12.70 31.24
CA HIS A 229 -1.96 14.10 30.90
C HIS A 229 -3.13 14.87 30.22
N MET A 230 -4.29 14.25 30.09
CA MET A 230 -5.47 14.91 29.52
C MET A 230 -6.29 15.61 30.60
N ASN A 231 -6.83 16.79 30.30
CA ASN A 231 -7.79 17.42 31.19
C ASN A 231 -9.12 16.62 31.23
N GLN A 232 -9.87 16.77 32.32
CA GLN A 232 -11.09 16.00 32.56
C GLN A 232 -12.15 16.22 31.46
N GLU A 233 -12.21 17.43 30.91
CA GLU A 233 -13.14 17.78 29.84
C GLU A 233 -12.83 17.02 28.54
N GLN A 234 -11.56 16.99 28.14
CA GLN A 234 -11.08 16.25 26.97
C GLN A 234 -11.33 14.74 27.14
N GLN A 235 -11.08 14.19 28.33
CA GLN A 235 -11.38 12.78 28.62
C GLN A 235 -12.87 12.47 28.47
N ASN A 236 -13.74 13.32 29.01
CA ASN A 236 -15.18 13.17 28.89
C ASN A 236 -15.64 13.25 27.43
N ARG A 237 -15.10 14.18 26.65
CA ARG A 237 -15.41 14.34 25.22
C ARG A 237 -14.99 13.13 24.40
N ILE A 238 -13.76 12.63 24.59
CA ILE A 238 -13.26 11.45 23.89
C ILE A 238 -14.06 10.19 24.29
N SER A 239 -14.42 10.07 25.57
CA SER A 239 -15.28 8.97 26.05
C SER A 239 -16.65 8.98 25.35
N ARG A 240 -17.28 10.17 25.24
CA ARG A 240 -18.54 10.33 24.49
C ARG A 240 -18.39 9.96 23.01
N LEU A 241 -17.28 10.35 22.36
CA LEU A 241 -17.01 9.97 20.98
C LEU A 241 -17.02 8.45 20.78
N PHE A 242 -16.32 7.69 21.63
CA PHE A 242 -16.27 6.23 21.51
C PHE A 242 -17.62 5.56 21.75
N VAL A 243 -18.48 6.14 22.60
CA VAL A 243 -19.86 5.68 22.77
C VAL A 243 -20.66 5.97 21.50
N ASN A 244 -20.57 7.20 20.97
CA ASN A 244 -21.31 7.62 19.78
C ASN A 244 -20.95 6.81 18.52
N ARG A 245 -19.72 6.28 18.43
CA ARG A 245 -19.32 5.39 17.32
C ARG A 245 -20.12 4.10 17.22
N ARG A 246 -20.85 3.71 18.27
CA ARG A 246 -21.77 2.56 18.25
C ARG A 246 -23.13 2.89 17.65
N ASN A 247 -23.44 4.18 17.46
CA ASN A 247 -24.68 4.63 16.86
C ASN A 247 -24.67 4.44 15.33
N SER A 248 -25.84 4.60 14.71
CA SER A 248 -25.95 4.55 13.25
C SER A 248 -25.09 5.64 12.60
N ILE A 249 -24.62 5.38 11.38
CA ILE A 249 -23.75 6.32 10.64
C ILE A 249 -24.44 7.68 10.44
N ASN A 250 -25.76 7.69 10.24
CA ASN A 250 -26.52 8.93 10.05
C ASN A 250 -26.58 9.73 11.36
N GLN A 251 -26.77 9.07 12.50
CA GLN A 251 -26.73 9.76 13.80
C GLN A 251 -25.35 10.36 14.06
N ARG A 252 -24.28 9.60 13.77
CA ARG A 252 -22.90 10.07 13.89
C ARG A 252 -22.63 11.30 13.03
N ILE A 253 -23.14 11.32 11.79
CA ILE A 253 -23.03 12.49 10.90
C ILE A 253 -23.80 13.68 11.49
N THR A 254 -25.01 13.48 12.00
CA THR A 254 -25.78 14.55 12.66
C THR A 254 -25.02 15.14 13.85
N ASP A 255 -24.53 14.29 14.76
CA ASP A 255 -23.78 14.70 15.95
C ASP A 255 -22.50 15.46 15.57
N LEU A 256 -21.84 15.02 14.49
CA LEU A 256 -20.63 15.62 13.96
C LEU A 256 -20.87 17.05 13.46
N PHE A 257 -21.92 17.28 12.68
CA PHE A 257 -22.27 18.60 12.16
C PHE A 257 -22.75 19.54 13.29
N MET A 258 -23.49 19.02 14.28
CA MET A 258 -23.85 19.79 15.48
C MET A 258 -22.61 20.29 16.23
N GLU A 259 -21.56 19.49 16.32
CA GLU A 259 -20.30 19.90 16.97
C GLU A 259 -19.47 20.87 16.13
N MET A 260 -19.49 20.76 14.81
CA MET A 260 -18.93 21.80 13.94
C MET A 260 -19.61 23.15 14.20
N ASP A 261 -20.93 23.13 14.41
CA ASP A 261 -21.71 24.32 14.66
C ASP A 261 -21.41 24.93 16.03
N GLN A 262 -21.29 24.10 17.07
CA GLN A 262 -20.85 24.54 18.39
C GLN A 262 -19.44 25.16 18.38
N LEU A 263 -18.56 24.70 17.48
CA LEU A 263 -17.24 25.28 17.26
C LEU A 263 -17.25 26.58 16.44
N GLY A 264 -18.43 27.06 16.02
CA GLY A 264 -18.63 28.36 15.38
C GLY A 264 -18.80 28.32 13.86
N ASN A 265 -19.09 27.16 13.28
CA ASN A 265 -19.37 27.03 11.85
C ASN A 265 -20.89 26.99 11.62
N TYR A 266 -21.37 27.27 10.41
CA TYR A 266 -22.78 27.11 10.06
C TYR A 266 -22.86 26.01 9.02
N THR A 267 -23.12 24.78 9.45
CA THR A 267 -23.00 23.59 8.61
C THR A 267 -24.35 22.93 8.31
N ASN A 268 -24.38 22.05 7.30
CA ASN A 268 -25.59 21.31 6.95
C ASN A 268 -25.26 19.85 6.65
N THR A 269 -25.92 18.91 7.34
CA THR A 269 -25.68 17.46 7.21
C THR A 269 -25.83 16.95 5.78
N ASN A 270 -26.68 17.59 4.95
CA ASN A 270 -26.85 17.23 3.54
C ASN A 270 -25.56 17.42 2.74
N TRP A 271 -24.62 18.24 3.19
CA TRP A 271 -23.32 18.40 2.54
C TRP A 271 -22.49 17.12 2.54
N PHE A 272 -22.80 16.18 3.43
CA PHE A 272 -22.14 14.89 3.51
C PHE A 272 -22.86 13.79 2.70
N ASN A 273 -23.97 14.11 2.01
CA ASN A 273 -24.65 13.17 1.11
C ASN A 273 -23.93 13.11 -0.24
N LEU A 274 -22.93 12.23 -0.33
CA LEU A 274 -22.01 12.14 -1.46
C LEU A 274 -22.16 10.81 -2.21
N SER A 275 -21.81 10.80 -3.50
CA SER A 275 -21.64 9.56 -4.26
C SER A 275 -20.39 8.80 -3.82
N ALA A 276 -20.31 7.50 -4.12
CA ALA A 276 -19.13 6.67 -3.82
C ALA A 276 -17.81 7.31 -4.29
N SER A 277 -17.80 7.83 -5.51
CA SER A 277 -16.63 8.48 -6.10
C SER A 277 -16.23 9.76 -5.36
N ASN A 278 -17.21 10.52 -4.85
CA ASN A 278 -16.96 11.73 -4.07
C ASN A 278 -16.50 11.42 -2.64
N TYR A 279 -16.94 10.33 -2.00
CA TYR A 279 -16.34 9.88 -0.72
C TYR A 279 -14.87 9.49 -0.89
N ILE A 280 -14.53 8.78 -1.97
CA ILE A 280 -13.12 8.45 -2.27
C ILE A 280 -12.30 9.72 -2.48
N ARG A 281 -12.84 10.71 -3.21
CA ARG A 281 -12.19 12.01 -3.38
C ARG A 281 -12.04 12.75 -2.06
N LEU A 282 -13.08 12.78 -1.23
CA LEU A 282 -13.06 13.41 0.09
C LEU A 282 -11.93 12.82 0.95
N TYR A 283 -11.86 11.49 1.06
CA TYR A 283 -10.84 10.81 1.83
C TYR A 283 -9.42 11.15 1.34
N ARG A 284 -9.22 11.17 0.00
CA ARG A 284 -7.93 11.56 -0.60
C ARG A 284 -7.58 13.01 -0.29
N HIS A 285 -8.54 13.93 -0.38
CA HIS A 285 -8.30 15.34 -0.08
C HIS A 285 -8.06 15.58 1.41
N LEU A 286 -8.78 14.92 2.32
CA LEU A 286 -8.49 14.93 3.75
C LEU A 286 -7.03 14.53 4.00
N TYR A 287 -6.61 13.41 3.40
CA TYR A 287 -5.25 12.90 3.54
C TYR A 287 -4.21 13.88 2.98
N ASP A 288 -4.43 14.37 1.76
CA ASP A 288 -3.53 15.28 1.06
C ASP A 288 -3.39 16.62 1.79
N ILE A 289 -4.49 17.22 2.24
CA ILE A 289 -4.47 18.45 3.02
C ILE A 289 -3.72 18.22 4.33
N TRP A 290 -4.08 17.19 5.09
CA TRP A 290 -3.49 16.92 6.40
C TRP A 290 -1.97 16.67 6.34
N PHE A 291 -1.51 15.86 5.37
CA PHE A 291 -0.12 15.43 5.29
C PHE A 291 0.77 16.30 4.40
N LEU A 292 0.22 16.92 3.36
CA LEU A 292 1.01 17.52 2.28
C LEU A 292 0.82 19.04 2.15
N ARG A 293 -0.37 19.58 2.41
CA ARG A 293 -0.67 21.00 2.14
C ARG A 293 -0.82 21.90 3.37
N SER A 294 -1.22 21.35 4.51
CA SER A 294 -1.60 22.15 5.69
C SER A 294 -0.47 22.94 6.34
N GLN A 295 0.80 22.64 6.00
CA GLN A 295 2.01 23.18 6.65
C GLN A 295 2.02 23.10 8.19
N LEU A 296 1.12 22.30 8.78
CA LEU A 296 1.05 22.14 10.22
C LEU A 296 2.36 21.59 10.76
N THR A 297 2.81 22.14 11.89
CA THR A 297 3.94 21.57 12.61
C THR A 297 3.55 20.20 13.19
N ARG A 298 4.56 19.41 13.57
CA ARG A 298 4.32 18.13 14.24
C ARG A 298 3.57 18.31 15.56
N GLU A 299 3.87 19.38 16.28
CA GLU A 299 3.24 19.73 17.55
C GLU A 299 1.77 20.08 17.34
N THR A 300 1.46 20.97 16.39
CA THR A 300 0.06 21.33 16.10
C THR A 300 -0.77 20.11 15.66
N ARG A 301 -0.21 19.22 14.82
CA ARG A 301 -0.89 17.96 14.47
C ARG A 301 -1.14 17.07 15.69
N HIS A 302 -0.19 17.00 16.61
CA HIS A 302 -0.33 16.23 17.85
C HIS A 302 -1.41 16.84 18.76
N ASN A 303 -1.47 18.17 18.86
CA ASN A 303 -2.46 18.86 19.67
C ASN A 303 -3.88 18.75 19.10
N ILE A 304 -4.03 18.63 17.77
CA ILE A 304 -5.33 18.34 17.12
C ILE A 304 -5.75 16.88 17.34
N CYS A 305 -4.82 15.92 17.23
CA CYS A 305 -5.13 14.50 17.32
C CYS A 305 -4.05 13.75 18.14
N PRO A 306 -4.16 13.76 19.49
CA PRO A 306 -3.09 13.28 20.37
C PRO A 306 -3.04 11.75 20.50
N LEU A 307 -4.18 11.04 20.38
CA LEU A 307 -4.24 9.60 20.67
C LEU A 307 -3.89 8.71 19.47
N VAL A 308 -4.32 9.09 18.26
CA VAL A 308 -4.17 8.29 17.05
C VAL A 308 -3.96 9.20 15.83
N SER A 309 -3.47 8.63 14.73
CA SER A 309 -3.59 9.33 13.44
C SER A 309 -5.07 9.47 13.08
N PRO A 310 -5.52 10.60 12.49
CA PRO A 310 -6.90 10.73 12.04
C PRO A 310 -7.32 9.64 11.04
N PHE A 311 -6.36 9.04 10.33
CA PHE A 311 -6.56 8.04 9.29
C PHE A 311 -6.28 6.63 9.82
N THR A 312 -7.34 5.95 10.27
CA THR A 312 -7.31 4.59 10.84
C THR A 312 -7.62 3.48 9.83
N ALA A 313 -8.23 3.82 8.69
CA ALA A 313 -8.64 2.85 7.67
C ALA A 313 -7.45 2.17 6.97
N GLU A 314 -7.53 0.85 6.80
CA GLU A 314 -6.51 0.06 6.11
C GLU A 314 -6.53 0.31 4.59
N ARG A 315 -5.36 0.60 3.99
CA ARG A 315 -5.23 0.95 2.57
C ARG A 315 -5.62 -0.15 1.57
N ASN A 316 -5.87 -1.38 2.02
CA ASN A 316 -5.90 -2.57 1.16
C ASN A 316 -7.26 -3.31 1.10
N MET A 317 -8.33 -2.76 1.69
CA MET A 317 -9.64 -3.43 1.66
C MET A 317 -10.47 -2.99 0.45
N VAL A 318 -11.30 -3.90 -0.06
CA VAL A 318 -12.27 -3.62 -1.13
C VAL A 318 -13.17 -2.47 -0.69
N LEU A 319 -13.15 -1.36 -1.43
CA LEU A 319 -13.87 -0.14 -1.10
C LEU A 319 -15.36 -0.29 -1.43
N ASP A 320 -16.13 -0.80 -0.48
CA ASP A 320 -17.59 -0.64 -0.50
C ASP A 320 -17.98 0.80 -0.09
N LEU A 321 -19.13 1.29 -0.56
CA LEU A 321 -19.62 2.65 -0.28
C LEU A 321 -19.77 2.88 1.23
N ASP A 322 -20.33 1.92 1.95
CA ASP A 322 -20.54 2.04 3.39
C ASP A 322 -19.22 2.06 4.16
N TYR A 323 -18.22 1.33 3.66
CA TYR A 323 -16.87 1.33 4.24
C TYR A 323 -16.20 2.69 4.07
N ILE A 324 -16.15 3.24 2.83
CA ILE A 324 -15.47 4.52 2.60
C ILE A 324 -16.21 5.69 3.27
N LYS A 325 -17.55 5.64 3.32
CA LYS A 325 -18.37 6.61 4.06
C LYS A 325 -18.01 6.57 5.55
N THR A 326 -17.99 5.39 6.14
CA THR A 326 -17.60 5.20 7.55
C THR A 326 -16.19 5.71 7.81
N ALA A 327 -15.24 5.39 6.93
CA ALA A 327 -13.86 5.86 7.04
C ALA A 327 -13.75 7.39 6.99
N CYS A 328 -14.55 8.08 6.16
CA CYS A 328 -14.57 9.54 6.13
C CYS A 328 -15.15 10.11 7.45
N VAL A 329 -16.24 9.53 7.96
CA VAL A 329 -16.84 9.95 9.24
C VAL A 329 -15.86 9.78 10.39
N GLU A 330 -15.12 8.66 10.45
CA GLU A 330 -14.09 8.44 11.47
C GLU A 330 -12.97 9.47 11.43
N VAL A 331 -12.49 9.84 10.23
CA VAL A 331 -11.47 10.89 10.08
C VAL A 331 -11.99 12.22 10.60
N PHE A 332 -13.21 12.59 10.22
CA PHE A 332 -13.85 13.83 10.70
C PHE A 332 -14.00 13.82 12.23
N GLU A 333 -14.49 12.72 12.80
CA GLU A 333 -14.62 12.54 14.25
C GLU A 333 -13.27 12.71 14.97
N ASN A 334 -12.21 12.08 14.44
CA ASN A 334 -10.87 12.18 15.01
C ASN A 334 -10.32 13.62 14.99
N LEU A 335 -10.61 14.38 13.94
CA LEU A 335 -10.16 15.77 13.81
C LEU A 335 -10.90 16.74 14.73
N ILE A 336 -12.20 16.52 14.96
CA ILE A 336 -13.08 17.48 15.62
C ILE A 336 -13.16 17.26 17.14
N PHE A 337 -13.12 16.00 17.58
CA PHE A 337 -13.38 15.66 18.98
C PHE A 337 -12.11 15.45 19.81
N MET A 338 -10.97 15.12 19.19
CA MET A 338 -9.78 14.67 19.93
C MET A 338 -8.83 15.79 20.36
N GLY A 339 -9.00 17.01 19.84
CA GLY A 339 -8.13 18.15 20.14
C GLY A 339 -7.99 18.41 21.65
N ILE A 340 -6.82 18.91 22.06
CA ILE A 340 -6.50 19.19 23.47
C ILE A 340 -7.32 20.34 24.07
N ASP A 341 -7.74 21.27 23.23
CA ASP A 341 -8.56 22.44 23.55
C ASP A 341 -9.45 22.83 22.35
N ASP A 342 -10.31 23.84 22.52
CA ASP A 342 -11.22 24.30 21.47
C ASP A 342 -10.52 24.96 20.29
N GLU A 343 -9.34 25.55 20.48
CA GLU A 343 -8.58 26.17 19.39
C GLU A 343 -8.11 25.10 18.39
N HIS A 344 -7.49 24.03 18.91
CA HIS A 344 -7.04 22.91 18.09
C HIS A 344 -8.20 22.11 17.50
N ARG A 345 -9.34 22.03 18.20
CA ARG A 345 -10.58 21.47 17.62
C ARG A 345 -11.09 22.30 16.45
N ARG A 346 -11.15 23.63 16.57
CA ARG A 346 -11.52 24.53 15.46
C ARG A 346 -10.58 24.34 14.26
N LEU A 347 -9.28 24.21 14.51
CA LEU A 347 -8.30 23.94 13.46
C LEU A 347 -8.55 22.59 12.76
N GLY A 348 -8.81 21.53 13.53
CA GLY A 348 -9.22 20.23 13.00
C GLY A 348 -10.52 20.30 12.17
N THR A 349 -11.51 21.06 12.65
CA THR A 349 -12.76 21.33 11.94
C THR A 349 -12.52 22.05 10.62
N PHE A 350 -11.67 23.08 10.60
CA PHE A 350 -11.33 23.78 9.36
C PHE A 350 -10.68 22.84 8.34
N HIS A 351 -9.76 21.97 8.76
CA HIS A 351 -9.19 20.98 7.84
C HIS A 351 -10.25 20.04 7.24
N ALA A 352 -11.19 19.60 8.06
CA ALA A 352 -12.25 18.72 7.61
C ALA A 352 -13.22 19.43 6.64
N LEU A 353 -13.60 20.67 6.95
CA LEU A 353 -14.49 21.49 6.12
C LEU A 353 -13.83 21.93 4.81
N THR A 354 -12.54 22.29 4.82
CA THR A 354 -11.78 22.60 3.60
C THR A 354 -11.77 21.41 2.63
N ALA A 355 -11.62 20.18 3.12
CA ALA A 355 -11.71 19.00 2.26
C ALA A 355 -13.14 18.77 1.74
N LEU A 356 -14.16 19.08 2.55
CA LEU A 356 -15.57 18.94 2.18
C LEU A 356 -15.98 19.89 1.06
N THR A 357 -15.51 21.14 1.07
CA THR A 357 -15.85 22.15 0.04
C THR A 357 -15.35 21.75 -1.36
N ILE A 358 -14.34 20.88 -1.46
CA ILE A 358 -13.86 20.38 -2.75
C ILE A 358 -14.91 19.46 -3.39
N VAL A 359 -15.60 18.64 -2.60
CA VAL A 359 -16.50 17.58 -3.11
C VAL A 359 -17.99 17.90 -2.97
N SER A 360 -18.36 18.84 -2.11
CA SER A 360 -19.74 19.20 -1.79
C SER A 360 -20.05 20.63 -2.27
N PRO A 361 -20.90 20.80 -3.30
CA PRO A 361 -21.25 22.12 -3.82
C PRO A 361 -21.88 23.03 -2.77
N GLY A 362 -22.81 22.51 -1.95
CA GLY A 362 -23.45 23.29 -0.89
C GLY A 362 -22.46 23.79 0.17
N ALA A 363 -21.47 22.98 0.55
CA ALA A 363 -20.42 23.41 1.46
C ALA A 363 -19.50 24.47 0.81
N ARG A 364 -19.23 24.33 -0.50
CA ARG A 364 -18.42 25.28 -1.27
C ARG A 364 -19.06 26.66 -1.36
N GLU A 365 -20.36 26.69 -1.64
CA GLU A 365 -21.13 27.93 -1.74
C GLU A 365 -21.25 28.63 -0.38
N ALA A 366 -21.41 27.86 0.71
CA ALA A 366 -21.48 28.42 2.06
C ALA A 366 -20.13 28.90 2.61
N MET A 367 -19.01 28.27 2.18
CA MET A 367 -17.66 28.57 2.68
C MET A 367 -16.65 28.71 1.53
N PRO A 368 -16.81 29.70 0.63
CA PRO A 368 -15.96 29.86 -0.55
C PRO A 368 -14.49 30.12 -0.17
N TRP A 369 -14.23 30.83 0.92
CA TRP A 369 -12.87 31.11 1.40
C TRP A 369 -12.07 29.83 1.73
N LEU A 370 -12.74 28.80 2.27
CA LEU A 370 -12.10 27.50 2.52
C LEU A 370 -11.77 26.78 1.21
N TYR A 371 -12.66 26.83 0.22
CA TYR A 371 -12.39 26.26 -1.10
C TYR A 371 -11.24 26.99 -1.82
N GLU A 372 -11.25 28.31 -1.82
CA GLU A 372 -10.21 29.13 -2.46
C GLU A 372 -8.83 28.90 -1.87
N SER A 373 -8.74 28.68 -0.55
CA SER A 373 -7.49 28.37 0.15
C SER A 373 -6.76 27.13 -0.39
N VAL A 374 -7.46 26.23 -1.10
CA VAL A 374 -6.91 25.01 -1.69
C VAL A 374 -7.00 24.97 -3.22
N ALA A 375 -7.84 25.82 -3.83
CA ALA A 375 -8.03 25.90 -5.28
C ALA A 375 -6.92 26.70 -6.02
N GLY A 376 -6.19 27.56 -5.32
CA GLY A 376 -5.09 28.36 -5.89
C GLY A 376 -3.73 27.64 -6.01
N TRP A 377 -3.69 26.31 -5.88
CA TRP A 377 -2.46 25.51 -5.77
C TRP A 377 -2.26 24.51 -6.90
#